data_AF-A0AA35WA44-F1
#
_entry.id   AF-A0AA35WA44-F1
#
_cell.length_a   1.000
_cell.length_b   1.000
_cell.length_c   1.000
_cell.angle_alpha   90.00
_cell.angle_beta   90.00
_cell.angle_gamma   90.00
#
_symmetry.space_group_name_H-M   'P 1'
#
loop_
_entity.id
_entity.type
_entity.pdbx_description
1 polymer ?
#
loop_
_entity_poly.entity_id
_entity_poly.type
_entity_poly.pdbx_seq_one_letter_code
_entity_poly.pdbx_strand_id
1 'polypeptide(L)'
;MGTLRRVNDDGIVFRSHIDGSEHRFTPESAIINQHGIGADIIMCFDQCVFSAGDPAAVREAMERTHRWAQACYDTHARSGQSGRQALFGIVQGGTVPELRRQSAQYITGIPFDGYAIGGLAVGETKAEMHDVTGLVCEGLPTDRPRYLMGVGSPEDLVNSVALGVDMFDCVLPTRVARNGALFTPTGRVSIANRRFAEQDAPLDDTCDCYACGNYTAAYLRHLFKAGEMLGPRLASIHNLRFILRLMSDMRSAIAERRFAAFRANFLDTYQPTDEGRRQAQKHRWIEERGA
;
A
#
# COMPACT_ATOMS: atom_id res chain seq x y z
N MET A 1 15.85 0.95 4.84
CA MET A 1 17.14 1.62 5.06
C MET A 1 17.55 1.31 6.49
N GLY A 2 18.39 0.28 6.71
CA GLY A 2 18.78 -0.19 8.05
C GLY A 2 19.65 0.82 8.81
N THR A 3 20.86 0.44 9.22
CA THR A 3 21.84 1.26 9.97
C THR A 3 22.29 2.57 9.29
N LEU A 4 21.82 2.86 8.08
CA LEU A 4 22.20 4.04 7.28
C LEU A 4 21.33 5.29 7.56
N ARG A 5 20.45 5.27 8.56
CA ARG A 5 19.61 6.41 8.92
C ARG A 5 19.70 6.76 10.40
N ARG A 6 19.64 8.06 10.72
CA ARG A 6 19.48 8.61 12.07
C ARG A 6 18.26 9.50 12.07
N VAL A 7 17.38 9.30 13.04
CA VAL A 7 16.16 10.09 13.22
C VAL A 7 16.31 10.90 14.49
N ASN A 8 15.99 12.19 14.43
CA ASN A 8 15.90 13.09 15.58
C ASN A 8 14.65 13.96 15.43
N ASP A 9 14.41 14.88 16.37
CA ASP A 9 13.20 15.70 16.33
C ASP A 9 13.14 16.69 15.16
N ASP A 10 14.28 17.03 14.55
CA ASP A 10 14.34 17.95 13.41
C ASP A 10 14.16 17.25 12.04
N GLY A 11 14.27 15.91 12.00
CA GLY A 11 14.16 15.17 10.75
C GLY A 11 14.97 13.87 10.69
N ILE A 12 15.34 13.49 9.47
CA ILE A 12 16.04 12.25 9.16
C ILE A 12 17.32 12.60 8.39
N VAL A 13 18.45 12.10 8.89
CA VAL A 13 19.73 12.09 8.18
C VAL A 13 19.99 10.68 7.68
N PHE A 14 20.31 10.52 6.41
CA PHE A 14 20.59 9.22 5.82
C PHE A 14 21.68 9.29 4.76
N ARG A 15 22.30 8.13 4.49
CA ARG A 15 23.23 7.98 3.37
C ARG A 15 22.53 7.38 2.17
N SER A 16 22.76 7.98 1.00
CA SER A 16 22.32 7.48 -0.29
C SER A 16 22.90 6.08 -0.53
N HIS A 17 22.05 5.15 -0.95
CA HIS A 17 22.46 3.80 -1.32
C HIS A 17 23.08 3.73 -2.73
N ILE A 18 23.06 4.84 -3.47
CA ILE A 18 23.59 4.94 -4.84
C ILE A 18 25.07 5.32 -4.80
N ASP A 19 25.44 6.30 -3.99
CA ASP A 19 26.77 6.93 -3.98
C ASP A 19 27.34 7.23 -2.58
N GLY A 20 26.61 6.90 -1.51
CA GLY A 20 27.05 7.10 -0.12
C GLY A 20 26.97 8.55 0.38
N SER A 21 26.50 9.49 -0.45
CA SER A 21 26.32 10.90 -0.07
C SER A 21 25.35 11.03 1.11
N GLU A 22 25.62 11.98 2.02
CA GLU A 22 24.75 12.24 3.17
C GLU A 22 23.68 13.27 2.80
N HIS A 23 22.42 12.95 3.13
CA HIS A 23 21.26 13.80 2.90
C HIS A 23 20.50 13.99 4.20
N ARG A 24 19.85 15.15 4.33
CA ARG A 24 18.96 15.47 5.46
C ARG A 24 17.60 15.88 4.92
N PHE A 25 16.55 15.20 5.38
CA PHE A 25 15.16 15.60 5.17
C PHE A 25 14.54 16.03 6.49
N THR A 26 13.97 17.24 6.48
CA THR A 26 13.09 17.79 7.50
C THR A 26 11.65 17.84 6.96
N PRO A 27 10.63 18.01 7.83
CA PRO A 27 9.25 18.22 7.41
C PRO A 27 9.10 19.32 6.33
N GLU A 28 9.78 20.45 6.52
CA GLU A 28 9.74 21.59 5.60
C GLU A 28 10.37 21.25 4.25
N SER A 29 11.56 20.66 4.27
CA SER A 29 12.26 20.27 3.04
C SER A 29 11.47 19.22 2.25
N ALA A 30 10.78 18.31 2.93
CA ALA A 30 9.97 17.27 2.29
C ALA A 30 8.77 17.89 1.56
N ILE A 31 8.14 18.91 2.15
CA ILE A 31 7.05 19.66 1.50
C ILE A 31 7.58 20.47 0.30
N ILE A 32 8.69 21.19 0.47
CA ILE A 32 9.29 22.00 -0.61
C ILE A 32 9.70 21.11 -1.80
N ASN A 33 10.28 19.95 -1.54
CA ASN A 33 10.66 19.00 -2.59
C ASN A 33 9.43 18.47 -3.34
N GLN A 34 8.35 18.14 -2.62
CA GLN A 34 7.10 17.69 -3.24
C GLN A 34 6.40 18.80 -4.05
N HIS A 35 6.54 20.08 -3.64
CA HIS A 35 6.11 21.22 -4.47
C HIS A 35 6.91 21.31 -5.76
N GLY A 36 8.24 21.15 -5.69
CA GLY A 36 9.12 21.15 -6.88
C GLY A 36 8.81 20.02 -7.86
N ILE A 37 8.38 18.86 -7.37
CA ILE A 37 7.91 17.74 -8.20
C ILE A 37 6.57 18.08 -8.88
N GLY A 38 5.74 18.92 -8.26
CA GLY A 38 4.43 19.30 -8.79
C GLY A 38 3.37 18.20 -8.69
N ALA A 39 3.43 17.36 -7.65
CA ALA A 39 2.47 16.28 -7.43
C ALA A 39 1.08 16.80 -7.01
N ASP A 40 -0.01 16.21 -7.51
CA ASP A 40 -1.38 16.64 -7.17
C ASP A 40 -1.74 16.38 -5.70
N ILE A 41 -1.24 15.27 -5.12
CA ILE A 41 -1.39 14.92 -3.71
C ILE A 41 0.01 14.76 -3.12
N ILE A 42 0.28 15.50 -2.05
CA ILE A 42 1.53 15.46 -1.29
C ILE A 42 1.26 14.91 0.12
N MET A 43 2.26 14.25 0.69
CA MET A 43 2.14 13.58 1.98
C MET A 43 2.94 14.33 3.05
N CYS A 44 2.40 14.41 4.26
CA CYS A 44 3.17 14.81 5.43
C CYS A 44 4.39 13.91 5.62
N PHE A 45 5.47 14.51 6.12
CA PHE A 45 6.64 13.77 6.58
C PHE A 45 6.34 13.08 7.90
N ASP A 46 6.60 11.78 7.99
CA ASP A 46 6.26 10.96 9.15
C ASP A 46 7.40 10.01 9.55
N GLN A 47 7.26 9.39 10.72
CA GLN A 47 8.16 8.33 11.17
C GLN A 47 7.43 7.00 11.26
N CYS A 48 7.67 6.14 10.27
CA CYS A 48 7.22 4.75 10.33
C CYS A 48 8.14 3.91 11.24
N VAL A 49 7.54 3.26 12.23
CA VAL A 49 8.15 2.24 13.10
C VAL A 49 7.55 0.87 12.82
N PHE A 50 8.26 -0.20 13.15
CA PHE A 50 7.73 -1.55 13.05
C PHE A 50 6.60 -1.77 14.06
N SER A 51 5.51 -2.41 13.62
CA SER A 51 4.29 -2.60 14.42
C SER A 51 4.50 -3.47 15.66
N ALA A 52 5.48 -4.38 15.66
CA ALA A 52 5.86 -5.22 16.80
C ALA A 52 6.97 -4.61 17.69
N GLY A 53 7.27 -3.31 17.53
CA GLY A 53 8.29 -2.62 18.32
C GLY A 53 7.86 -2.35 19.76
N ASP A 54 8.81 -1.91 20.58
CA ASP A 54 8.56 -1.42 21.94
C ASP A 54 7.45 -0.34 21.94
N PRO A 55 6.36 -0.50 22.72
CA PRO A 55 5.30 0.49 22.82
C PRO A 55 5.78 1.92 23.13
N ALA A 56 6.87 2.06 23.90
CA ALA A 56 7.45 3.38 24.17
C ALA A 56 8.04 4.02 22.91
N ALA A 57 8.78 3.24 22.11
CA ALA A 57 9.31 3.70 20.82
C ALA A 57 8.20 4.01 19.81
N VAL A 58 7.10 3.23 19.82
CA VAL A 58 5.92 3.51 18.98
C VAL A 58 5.25 4.83 19.37
N ARG A 59 5.09 5.09 20.67
CA ARG A 59 4.56 6.36 21.18
C ARG A 59 5.45 7.53 20.78
N GLU A 60 6.76 7.42 20.99
CA GLU A 60 7.71 8.49 20.65
C GLU A 60 7.66 8.84 19.15
N ALA A 61 7.65 7.83 18.27
CA ALA A 61 7.55 8.04 16.83
C ALA A 61 6.21 8.65 16.40
N MET A 62 5.11 8.26 17.05
CA MET A 62 3.80 8.85 16.84
C MET A 62 3.80 10.34 17.24
N GLU A 63 4.29 10.67 18.43
CA GLU A 63 4.36 12.06 18.91
C GLU A 63 5.29 12.92 18.06
N ARG A 64 6.40 12.36 17.54
CA ARG A 64 7.25 13.04 16.56
C ARG A 64 6.52 13.28 15.24
N THR A 65 5.78 12.29 14.75
CA THR A 65 4.94 12.42 13.55
C THR A 65 3.89 13.52 13.73
N HIS A 66 3.30 13.68 14.92
CA HIS A 66 2.37 14.77 15.24
C HIS A 66 3.03 16.15 15.09
N ARG A 67 4.21 16.34 15.69
CA ARG A 67 4.97 17.60 15.55
C ARG A 67 5.32 17.89 14.09
N TRP A 68 5.77 16.87 13.35
CA TRP A 68 6.12 17.01 11.93
C TRP A 68 4.91 17.29 11.04
N ALA A 69 3.74 16.71 11.34
CA ALA A 69 2.51 16.97 10.61
C ALA A 69 2.13 18.47 10.69
N GLN A 70 2.24 19.08 11.88
CA GLN A 70 2.00 20.52 12.03
C GLN A 70 3.01 21.34 11.22
N ALA A 71 4.31 21.02 11.29
CA ALA A 71 5.35 21.71 10.52
C ALA A 71 5.13 21.60 9.00
N CYS A 72 4.71 20.42 8.52
CA CYS A 72 4.33 20.21 7.12
C CYS A 72 3.14 21.09 6.72
N TYR A 73 2.08 21.09 7.54
CA TYR A 73 0.88 21.90 7.28
C TYR A 73 1.24 23.39 7.20
N ASP A 74 1.95 23.90 8.20
CA ASP A 74 2.38 25.29 8.28
C ASP A 74 3.25 25.71 7.08
N THR A 75 4.15 24.82 6.64
CA THR A 75 4.99 25.05 5.46
C THR A 75 4.17 25.11 4.19
N HIS A 76 3.23 24.18 4.02
CA HIS A 76 2.34 24.17 2.87
C HIS A 76 1.42 25.40 2.84
N ALA A 77 0.81 25.76 3.96
CA ALA A 77 -0.07 26.93 4.07
C ALA A 77 0.63 28.25 3.71
N ARG A 78 1.91 28.41 4.08
CA ARG A 78 2.71 29.59 3.73
C ARG A 78 3.23 29.61 2.30
N SER A 79 3.20 28.48 1.59
CA SER A 79 3.80 28.36 0.25
C SER A 79 2.97 28.99 -0.88
N GLY A 80 1.68 29.27 -0.64
CA GLY A 80 0.73 29.67 -1.68
C GLY A 80 0.30 28.52 -2.62
N GLN A 81 0.71 27.27 -2.35
CA GLN A 81 0.29 26.09 -3.11
C GLN A 81 -1.01 25.44 -2.60
N SER A 82 -1.57 25.94 -1.50
CA SER A 82 -2.83 25.42 -0.96
C SER A 82 -3.95 25.52 -1.99
N GLY A 83 -4.69 24.42 -2.18
CA GLY A 83 -5.71 24.28 -3.21
C GLY A 83 -5.19 23.91 -4.60
N ARG A 84 -3.86 23.96 -4.84
CA ARG A 84 -3.23 23.42 -6.07
C ARG A 84 -2.68 22.01 -5.86
N GLN A 85 -2.06 21.77 -4.71
CA GLN A 85 -1.60 20.45 -4.28
C GLN A 85 -2.31 20.11 -2.97
N ALA A 86 -2.95 18.96 -2.90
CA ALA A 86 -3.65 18.50 -1.70
C ALA A 86 -2.64 17.93 -0.70
N LEU A 87 -2.72 18.30 0.58
CA LEU A 87 -1.83 17.77 1.63
C LEU A 87 -2.55 16.75 2.52
N PHE A 88 -1.99 15.55 2.62
CA PHE A 88 -2.53 14.46 3.44
C PHE A 88 -1.72 14.27 4.73
N GLY A 89 -2.43 14.25 5.87
CA GLY A 89 -1.87 13.86 7.17
C GLY A 89 -1.80 12.34 7.33
N ILE A 90 -0.87 11.83 8.14
CA ILE A 90 -0.65 10.39 8.31
C ILE A 90 -0.87 9.98 9.76
N VAL A 91 -1.84 9.10 9.99
CA VAL A 91 -2.10 8.48 11.28
C VAL A 91 -1.09 7.35 11.52
N GLN A 92 -0.27 7.50 12.56
CA GLN A 92 0.65 6.48 13.08
C GLN A 92 0.16 5.87 14.41
N GLY A 93 0.88 4.89 14.96
CA GLY A 93 0.56 4.27 16.27
C GLY A 93 0.74 2.76 16.36
N GLY A 94 1.37 2.11 15.36
CA GLY A 94 1.62 0.66 15.36
C GLY A 94 0.32 -0.16 15.37
N THR A 95 0.29 -1.27 16.09
CA THR A 95 -0.94 -2.05 16.35
C THR A 95 -1.61 -1.71 17.68
N VAL A 96 -1.17 -0.64 18.36
CA VAL A 96 -1.66 -0.26 19.69
C VAL A 96 -2.94 0.58 19.56
N PRO A 97 -4.13 0.07 19.94
CA PRO A 97 -5.39 0.76 19.69
C PRO A 97 -5.46 2.16 20.31
N GLU A 98 -4.93 2.34 21.51
CA GLU A 98 -4.95 3.62 22.21
C GLU A 98 -4.10 4.68 21.49
N LEU A 99 -2.90 4.32 21.04
CA LEU A 99 -2.05 5.21 20.26
C LEU A 99 -2.72 5.59 18.93
N ARG A 100 -3.40 4.64 18.30
CA ARG A 100 -4.13 4.89 17.05
C ARG A 100 -5.28 5.87 17.23
N ARG A 101 -6.06 5.77 18.32
CA ARG A 101 -7.10 6.76 18.65
C ARG A 101 -6.52 8.13 18.92
N GLN A 102 -5.50 8.20 19.77
CA GLN A 102 -4.79 9.46 20.09
C GLN A 102 -4.26 10.12 18.83
N SER A 103 -3.68 9.33 17.93
CA SER A 103 -3.12 9.81 16.67
C SER A 103 -4.18 10.28 15.69
N ALA A 104 -5.26 9.52 15.52
CA ALA A 104 -6.39 9.93 14.69
C ALA A 104 -6.97 11.26 15.19
N GLN A 105 -7.19 11.41 16.51
CA GLN A 105 -7.70 12.65 17.09
C GLN A 105 -6.76 13.84 16.86
N TYR A 106 -5.46 13.67 17.05
CA TYR A 106 -4.49 14.75 16.83
C TYR A 106 -4.42 15.16 15.35
N ILE A 107 -4.23 14.19 14.46
CA ILE A 107 -4.04 14.44 13.03
C ILE A 107 -5.30 15.06 12.41
N THR A 108 -6.49 14.63 12.83
CA THR A 108 -7.76 15.21 12.36
C THR A 108 -8.05 16.60 12.93
N GLY A 109 -7.36 17.00 14.00
CA GLY A 109 -7.37 18.39 14.48
C GLY A 109 -6.65 19.37 13.55
N ILE A 110 -5.85 18.86 12.59
CA ILE A 110 -5.19 19.65 11.55
C ILE A 110 -6.03 19.54 10.26
N PRO A 111 -6.37 20.67 9.60
CA PRO A 111 -7.29 20.68 8.46
C PRO A 111 -6.61 20.27 7.15
N PHE A 112 -6.23 18.99 7.06
CA PHE A 112 -5.69 18.37 5.86
C PHE A 112 -6.77 18.10 4.80
N ASP A 113 -6.35 17.92 3.54
CA ASP A 113 -7.24 17.61 2.43
C ASP A 113 -7.69 16.14 2.41
N GLY A 114 -6.95 15.27 3.11
CA GLY A 114 -7.25 13.86 3.31
C GLY A 114 -6.37 13.24 4.40
N TYR A 115 -6.69 12.01 4.76
CA TYR A 115 -6.07 11.34 5.92
C TYR A 115 -5.61 9.94 5.54
N ALA A 116 -4.31 9.69 5.72
CA ALA A 116 -3.71 8.41 5.46
C ALA A 116 -3.54 7.57 6.74
N ILE A 117 -3.55 6.26 6.56
CA ILE A 117 -3.32 5.24 7.58
C ILE A 117 -1.95 4.64 7.29
N GLY A 118 -0.95 5.07 8.07
CA GLY A 118 0.45 4.65 7.93
C GLY A 118 0.85 3.57 8.91
N GLY A 119 2.03 2.96 8.70
CA GLY A 119 2.62 2.01 9.65
C GLY A 119 1.87 0.69 9.80
N LEU A 120 1.11 0.29 8.77
CA LEU A 120 0.51 -1.02 8.61
C LEU A 120 1.17 -1.77 7.43
N ALA A 121 0.89 -3.06 7.30
CA ALA A 121 1.56 -4.04 6.46
C ALA A 121 3.06 -4.25 6.76
N VAL A 122 3.53 -3.87 7.96
CA VAL A 122 4.97 -3.87 8.32
C VAL A 122 5.40 -4.98 9.28
N GLY A 123 4.48 -5.77 9.84
CA GLY A 123 4.87 -6.85 10.77
C GLY A 123 3.73 -7.74 11.24
N GLU A 124 2.54 -7.18 11.29
CA GLU A 124 1.34 -7.72 11.90
C GLU A 124 0.62 -8.80 11.07
N THR A 125 -0.32 -9.48 11.72
CA THR A 125 -1.27 -10.40 11.08
C THR A 125 -2.34 -9.64 10.28
N LYS A 126 -3.05 -10.33 9.39
CA LYS A 126 -4.16 -9.70 8.65
C LYS A 126 -5.30 -9.24 9.55
N ALA A 127 -5.63 -10.03 10.56
CA ALA A 127 -6.65 -9.68 11.53
C ALA A 127 -6.30 -8.36 12.25
N GLU A 128 -5.08 -8.25 12.80
CA GLU A 128 -4.62 -7.01 13.45
C GLU A 128 -4.62 -5.81 12.51
N MET A 129 -4.18 -6.00 11.25
CA MET A 129 -4.20 -4.95 10.24
C MET A 129 -5.63 -4.46 9.97
N HIS A 130 -6.59 -5.37 9.82
CA HIS A 130 -8.00 -5.04 9.59
C HIS A 130 -8.64 -4.37 10.81
N ASP A 131 -8.39 -4.89 12.02
CA ASP A 131 -8.91 -4.32 13.27
C ASP A 131 -8.42 -2.88 13.48
N VAL A 132 -7.12 -2.64 13.30
CA VAL A 132 -6.54 -1.30 13.41
C VAL A 132 -7.04 -0.38 12.30
N THR A 133 -7.19 -0.89 11.06
CA THR A 133 -7.75 -0.10 9.95
C THR A 133 -9.17 0.36 10.27
N GLY A 134 -10.03 -0.55 10.74
CA GLY A 134 -11.40 -0.23 11.13
C GLY A 134 -11.45 0.81 12.24
N LEU A 135 -10.66 0.60 13.30
CA LEU A 135 -10.55 1.53 14.42
C LEU A 135 -10.14 2.95 13.98
N VAL A 136 -9.16 3.07 13.09
CA VAL A 136 -8.73 4.37 12.59
C VAL A 136 -9.82 5.00 11.73
N CYS A 137 -10.46 4.23 10.83
CA CYS A 137 -11.52 4.75 9.96
C CYS A 137 -12.74 5.28 10.74
N GLU A 138 -13.06 4.70 11.91
CA GLU A 138 -14.11 5.21 12.81
C GLU A 138 -13.80 6.62 13.35
N GLY A 139 -12.52 6.92 13.57
CA GLY A 139 -12.06 8.22 14.07
C GLY A 139 -11.75 9.26 12.97
N LEU A 140 -11.77 8.87 11.69
CA LEU A 140 -11.47 9.76 10.58
C LEU A 140 -12.74 10.43 10.02
N PRO A 141 -12.65 11.71 9.58
CA PRO A 141 -13.76 12.41 8.95
C PRO A 141 -14.34 11.62 7.76
N THR A 142 -15.64 11.76 7.54
CA THR A 142 -16.39 11.10 6.47
C THR A 142 -16.47 11.94 5.19
N ASP A 143 -16.17 13.24 5.28
CA ASP A 143 -16.15 14.20 4.19
C ASP A 143 -14.76 14.35 3.54
N ARG A 144 -13.79 13.51 3.95
CA ARG A 144 -12.40 13.53 3.46
C ARG A 144 -11.93 12.13 3.09
N PRO A 145 -11.07 12.00 2.04
CA PRO A 145 -10.56 10.70 1.62
C PRO A 145 -9.70 10.03 2.68
N ARG A 146 -9.81 8.70 2.76
CA ARG A 146 -9.04 7.83 3.65
C ARG A 146 -8.11 6.95 2.85
N TYR A 147 -6.80 7.07 3.07
CA TYR A 147 -5.77 6.40 2.28
C TYR A 147 -5.02 5.34 3.09
N LEU A 148 -5.22 4.06 2.79
CA LEU A 148 -4.45 2.98 3.41
C LEU A 148 -3.17 2.69 2.61
N MET A 149 -2.02 3.00 3.22
CA MET A 149 -0.73 2.93 2.54
C MET A 149 -0.14 1.52 2.53
N GLY A 150 0.41 1.10 1.40
CA GLY A 150 1.18 -0.15 1.27
C GLY A 150 0.37 -1.45 1.20
N VAL A 151 -0.96 -1.38 1.13
CA VAL A 151 -1.85 -2.55 1.08
C VAL A 151 -2.35 -2.78 -0.36
N GLY A 152 -2.28 -4.04 -0.83
CA GLY A 152 -2.72 -4.32 -2.20
C GLY A 152 -2.86 -5.78 -2.60
N SER A 153 -3.03 -6.72 -1.66
CA SER A 153 -3.58 -8.01 -2.05
C SER A 153 -5.10 -7.88 -2.26
N PRO A 154 -5.67 -8.59 -3.25
CA PRO A 154 -7.09 -8.42 -3.61
C PRO A 154 -8.06 -8.56 -2.43
N GLU A 155 -7.84 -9.55 -1.56
CA GLU A 155 -8.66 -9.78 -0.39
C GLU A 155 -8.60 -8.64 0.65
N ASP A 156 -7.45 -7.98 0.78
CA ASP A 156 -7.32 -6.85 1.69
C ASP A 156 -8.01 -5.61 1.13
N LEU A 157 -7.90 -5.35 -0.17
CA LEU A 157 -8.59 -4.24 -0.79
C LEU A 157 -10.10 -4.34 -0.55
N VAL A 158 -10.67 -5.52 -0.75
CA VAL A 158 -12.11 -5.78 -0.51
C VAL A 158 -12.49 -5.58 0.96
N ASN A 159 -11.68 -6.08 1.88
CA ASN A 159 -11.94 -5.92 3.32
C ASN A 159 -11.79 -4.47 3.78
N SER A 160 -10.75 -3.77 3.36
CA SER A 160 -10.48 -2.39 3.76
C SER A 160 -11.49 -1.40 3.17
N VAL A 161 -12.00 -1.63 1.95
CA VAL A 161 -13.12 -0.83 1.42
C VAL A 161 -14.37 -1.01 2.30
N ALA A 162 -14.64 -2.22 2.80
CA ALA A 162 -15.74 -2.46 3.73
C ALA A 162 -15.58 -1.73 5.08
N LEU A 163 -14.34 -1.41 5.46
CA LEU A 163 -14.01 -0.63 6.65
C LEU A 163 -14.03 0.90 6.39
N GLY A 164 -14.26 1.32 5.15
CA GLY A 164 -14.38 2.73 4.78
C GLY A 164 -13.10 3.38 4.28
N VAL A 165 -12.15 2.60 3.72
CA VAL A 165 -10.96 3.13 3.03
C VAL A 165 -11.27 3.44 1.56
N ASP A 166 -10.74 4.55 1.06
CA ASP A 166 -11.01 5.06 -0.30
C ASP A 166 -9.83 4.91 -1.26
N MET A 167 -8.60 4.99 -0.75
CA MET A 167 -7.37 5.00 -1.56
C MET A 167 -6.38 3.94 -1.08
N PHE A 168 -5.60 3.40 -2.03
CA PHE A 168 -4.63 2.34 -1.80
C PHE A 168 -3.41 2.50 -2.71
N ASP A 169 -2.26 2.04 -2.24
CA ASP A 169 -1.07 1.83 -3.05
C ASP A 169 -0.37 0.53 -2.65
N CYS A 170 0.20 -0.18 -3.62
CA CYS A 170 1.06 -1.30 -3.30
C CYS A 170 1.92 -1.70 -4.50
N VAL A 171 3.18 -2.04 -4.24
CA VAL A 171 4.06 -2.64 -5.25
C VAL A 171 3.71 -4.10 -5.55
N LEU A 172 2.85 -4.75 -4.74
CA LEU A 172 2.56 -6.18 -4.83
C LEU A 172 2.18 -6.64 -6.25
N PRO A 173 1.22 -6.00 -6.97
CA PRO A 173 0.76 -6.50 -8.26
C PRO A 173 1.89 -6.63 -9.28
N THR A 174 2.78 -5.64 -9.35
CA THR A 174 3.90 -5.65 -10.30
C THR A 174 5.06 -6.51 -9.78
N ARG A 175 5.33 -6.52 -8.47
CA ARG A 175 6.41 -7.32 -7.87
C ARG A 175 6.20 -8.81 -8.07
N VAL A 176 4.98 -9.31 -7.86
CA VAL A 176 4.68 -10.74 -8.02
C VAL A 176 4.55 -11.11 -9.50
N ALA A 177 4.01 -10.21 -10.34
CA ALA A 177 3.96 -10.39 -11.79
C ALA A 177 5.33 -10.65 -12.41
N ARG A 178 6.34 -9.83 -12.04
CA ARG A 178 7.71 -9.99 -12.56
C ARG A 178 8.35 -11.34 -12.19
N ASN A 179 7.82 -12.00 -11.16
CA ASN A 179 8.24 -13.34 -10.73
C ASN A 179 7.29 -14.45 -11.22
N GLY A 180 6.39 -14.14 -12.16
CA GLY A 180 5.50 -15.11 -12.80
C GLY A 180 4.24 -15.45 -11.99
N ALA A 181 3.95 -14.73 -10.91
CA ALA A 181 2.72 -14.89 -10.16
C ALA A 181 1.64 -13.90 -10.63
N LEU A 182 0.51 -14.42 -11.09
CA LEU A 182 -0.56 -13.68 -11.73
C LEU A 182 -1.86 -13.81 -10.94
N PHE A 183 -2.65 -12.74 -10.88
CA PHE A 183 -3.97 -12.75 -10.26
C PHE A 183 -5.02 -13.28 -11.24
N THR A 184 -5.91 -14.14 -10.77
CA THR A 184 -7.09 -14.65 -11.49
C THR A 184 -8.31 -14.54 -10.59
N PRO A 185 -9.56 -14.65 -11.11
CA PRO A 185 -10.77 -14.49 -10.30
C PRO A 185 -10.87 -15.44 -9.09
N THR A 186 -10.18 -16.57 -9.15
CA THR A 186 -10.16 -17.61 -8.12
C THR A 186 -8.93 -17.58 -7.21
N GLY A 187 -7.97 -16.68 -7.43
CA GLY A 187 -6.76 -16.59 -6.62
C GLY A 187 -5.50 -16.29 -7.41
N ARG A 188 -4.34 -16.47 -6.77
CA ARG A 188 -3.04 -16.23 -7.40
C ARG A 188 -2.45 -17.52 -7.97
N VAL A 189 -1.97 -17.46 -9.22
CA VAL A 189 -1.42 -18.61 -9.95
C VAL A 189 0.03 -18.35 -10.36
N SER A 190 0.82 -19.41 -10.51
CA SER A 190 2.18 -19.31 -11.10
C SER A 190 2.14 -19.70 -12.57
N ILE A 191 2.49 -18.78 -13.47
CA ILE A 191 2.49 -19.02 -14.92
C ILE A 191 3.52 -20.08 -15.34
N ALA A 192 4.53 -20.33 -14.50
CA ALA A 192 5.52 -21.38 -14.73
C ALA A 192 4.94 -22.80 -14.61
N ASN A 193 3.76 -22.96 -14.00
CA ASN A 193 3.11 -24.26 -13.77
C ASN A 193 2.87 -25.01 -15.09
N ARG A 194 3.02 -26.34 -15.06
CA ARG A 194 2.90 -27.20 -16.25
C ARG A 194 1.51 -27.14 -16.90
N ARG A 195 0.44 -26.88 -16.14
CA ARG A 195 -0.93 -26.77 -16.67
C ARG A 195 -1.07 -25.74 -17.79
N PHE A 196 -0.23 -24.71 -17.79
CA PHE A 196 -0.25 -23.64 -18.78
C PHE A 196 0.58 -23.96 -20.02
N ALA A 197 1.29 -25.10 -20.08
CA ALA A 197 2.24 -25.40 -21.16
C ALA A 197 1.60 -25.49 -22.54
N GLU A 198 0.36 -25.96 -22.60
CA GLU A 198 -0.38 -26.22 -23.85
C GLU A 198 -1.71 -25.45 -23.88
N GLN A 199 -1.91 -24.50 -22.97
CA GLN A 199 -3.13 -23.69 -22.94
C GLN A 199 -3.07 -22.63 -24.04
N ASP A 200 -3.69 -22.94 -25.18
CA ASP A 200 -3.85 -22.07 -26.36
C ASP A 200 -5.01 -21.06 -26.21
N ALA A 201 -5.28 -20.67 -24.96
CA ALA A 201 -6.28 -19.70 -24.56
C ALA A 201 -5.57 -18.62 -23.70
N PRO A 202 -6.16 -17.43 -23.50
CA PRO A 202 -5.61 -16.46 -22.56
C PRO A 202 -5.52 -17.03 -21.14
N LEU A 203 -4.78 -16.34 -20.27
CA LEU A 203 -4.70 -16.71 -18.85
C LEU A 203 -6.06 -16.67 -18.16
N ASP A 204 -6.85 -15.65 -18.49
CA ASP A 204 -8.15 -15.33 -17.92
C ASP A 204 -9.03 -14.84 -19.07
N ASP A 205 -10.07 -15.61 -19.37
CA ASP A 205 -11.03 -15.36 -20.45
C ASP A 205 -11.98 -14.19 -20.13
N THR A 206 -12.09 -13.80 -18.86
CA THR A 206 -12.86 -12.63 -18.43
C THR A 206 -12.05 -11.34 -18.48
N CYS A 207 -10.74 -11.41 -18.79
CA CYS A 207 -9.82 -10.27 -18.74
C CYS A 207 -9.65 -9.57 -20.09
N ASP A 208 -9.85 -8.26 -20.08
CA ASP A 208 -9.74 -7.37 -21.23
C ASP A 208 -8.38 -6.65 -21.35
N CYS A 209 -7.37 -7.11 -20.60
CA CYS A 209 -6.04 -6.51 -20.68
C CYS A 209 -5.32 -6.86 -21.99
N TYR A 210 -4.32 -6.06 -22.36
CA TYR A 210 -3.50 -6.32 -23.54
C TYR A 210 -2.88 -7.72 -23.57
N ALA A 211 -2.47 -8.27 -22.41
CA ALA A 211 -1.89 -9.61 -22.35
C ALA A 211 -2.91 -10.70 -22.72
N CYS A 212 -4.11 -10.67 -22.12
CA CYS A 212 -5.16 -11.65 -22.38
C CYS A 212 -5.82 -11.46 -23.75
N GLY A 213 -5.85 -10.25 -24.30
CA GLY A 213 -6.39 -10.00 -25.63
C GLY A 213 -5.50 -10.46 -26.79
N ASN A 214 -4.19 -10.65 -26.56
CA ASN A 214 -3.21 -10.85 -27.65
C ASN A 214 -2.32 -12.08 -27.49
N TYR A 215 -2.27 -12.71 -26.32
CA TYR A 215 -1.35 -13.81 -26.04
C TYR A 215 -2.03 -14.94 -25.27
N THR A 216 -1.56 -16.16 -25.55
CA THR A 216 -2.00 -17.35 -24.84
C THR A 216 -1.22 -17.54 -23.55
N ALA A 217 -1.80 -18.28 -22.61
CA ALA A 217 -1.12 -18.67 -21.38
C ALA A 217 0.12 -19.52 -21.66
N ALA A 218 0.09 -20.36 -22.70
CA ALA A 218 1.24 -21.13 -23.17
C ALA A 218 2.40 -20.23 -23.62
N TYR A 219 2.12 -19.20 -24.43
CA TYR A 219 3.14 -18.25 -24.86
C TYR A 219 3.68 -17.44 -23.69
N LEU A 220 2.82 -16.96 -22.80
CA LEU A 220 3.27 -16.24 -21.61
C LEU A 220 4.17 -17.11 -20.72
N ARG A 221 3.82 -18.38 -20.51
CA ARG A 221 4.68 -19.34 -19.81
C ARG A 221 6.02 -19.52 -20.50
N HIS A 222 6.03 -19.65 -21.83
CA HIS A 222 7.25 -19.76 -22.61
C HIS A 222 8.19 -18.58 -22.35
N LEU A 223 7.68 -17.34 -22.38
CA LEU A 223 8.48 -16.13 -22.10
C LEU A 223 9.14 -16.18 -20.72
N PHE A 224 8.42 -16.62 -19.69
CA PHE A 224 8.99 -16.80 -18.35
C PHE A 224 10.04 -17.91 -18.28
N LYS A 225 9.87 -19.00 -19.04
CA LYS A 225 10.87 -20.08 -19.11
C LYS A 225 12.11 -19.67 -19.89
N ALA A 226 11.96 -18.81 -20.90
CA ALA A 226 13.05 -18.28 -21.71
C ALA A 226 13.79 -17.10 -21.04
N GLY A 227 13.24 -16.52 -19.96
CA GLY A 227 13.83 -15.35 -19.31
C GLY A 227 13.62 -14.05 -20.09
N GLU A 228 12.59 -14.00 -20.94
CA GLU A 228 12.33 -12.88 -21.83
C GLU A 228 11.60 -11.73 -21.13
N MET A 229 12.10 -10.50 -21.29
CA MET A 229 11.56 -9.29 -20.63
C MET A 229 10.10 -8.97 -20.99
N LEU A 230 9.63 -9.48 -22.13
CA LEU A 230 8.22 -9.36 -22.52
C LEU A 230 7.29 -10.07 -21.52
N GLY A 231 7.70 -11.20 -20.93
CA GLY A 231 6.90 -11.95 -19.97
C GLY A 231 6.54 -11.12 -18.72
N PRO A 232 7.53 -10.60 -17.98
CA PRO A 232 7.33 -9.69 -16.85
C PRO A 232 6.50 -8.44 -17.18
N ARG A 233 6.65 -7.89 -18.39
CA ARG A 233 5.86 -6.74 -18.86
C ARG A 233 4.38 -7.09 -19.01
N LEU A 234 4.06 -8.15 -19.77
CA LEU A 234 2.69 -8.62 -19.98
C LEU A 234 2.02 -9.02 -18.66
N ALA A 235 2.77 -9.71 -17.80
CA ALA A 235 2.30 -10.09 -16.47
C ALA A 235 1.95 -8.87 -15.60
N SER A 236 2.76 -7.81 -15.66
CA SER A 236 2.52 -6.59 -14.89
C SER A 236 1.28 -5.85 -15.38
N ILE A 237 1.08 -5.78 -16.70
CA ILE A 237 -0.14 -5.22 -17.32
C ILE A 237 -1.37 -5.99 -16.83
N HIS A 238 -1.32 -7.32 -16.87
CA HIS A 238 -2.42 -8.18 -16.41
C HIS A 238 -2.76 -7.93 -14.93
N ASN A 239 -1.77 -8.00 -14.04
CA ASN A 239 -2.02 -7.84 -12.60
C ASN A 239 -2.52 -6.42 -12.25
N LEU A 240 -2.01 -5.38 -12.91
CA LEU A 240 -2.53 -4.02 -12.72
C LEU A 240 -3.98 -3.91 -13.21
N ARG A 241 -4.29 -4.48 -14.38
CA ARG A 241 -5.67 -4.48 -14.90
C ARG A 241 -6.62 -5.22 -13.97
N PHE A 242 -6.20 -6.36 -13.41
CA PHE A 242 -6.98 -7.11 -12.43
C PHE A 242 -7.37 -6.24 -11.23
N ILE A 243 -6.39 -5.56 -10.62
CA ILE A 243 -6.65 -4.67 -9.46
C ILE A 243 -7.56 -3.50 -9.85
N LEU A 244 -7.32 -2.85 -11.00
CA LEU A 244 -8.14 -1.72 -11.45
C LEU A 244 -9.60 -2.14 -11.71
N ARG A 245 -9.83 -3.33 -12.27
CA ARG A 245 -11.17 -3.89 -12.46
C ARG A 245 -11.82 -4.21 -11.12
N LEU A 246 -11.11 -4.88 -10.20
CA LEU A 246 -11.61 -5.15 -8.86
C LEU A 246 -12.07 -3.86 -8.15
N MET A 247 -11.27 -2.79 -8.20
CA MET A 247 -11.66 -1.50 -7.64
C MET A 247 -12.89 -0.90 -8.34
N SER A 248 -13.03 -1.08 -9.66
CA SER A 248 -14.20 -0.63 -10.43
C SER A 248 -15.48 -1.40 -10.09
N ASP A 249 -15.36 -2.71 -9.92
CA ASP A 249 -16.46 -3.59 -9.57
C ASP A 249 -16.97 -3.29 -8.16
N MET A 250 -16.05 -3.03 -7.22
CA MET A 250 -16.39 -2.58 -5.87
C MET A 250 -17.13 -1.24 -5.88
N ARG A 251 -16.64 -0.24 -6.64
CA ARG A 251 -17.34 1.05 -6.77
C ARG A 251 -18.76 0.89 -7.33
N SER A 252 -18.92 0.06 -8.35
CA SER A 252 -20.23 -0.23 -8.95
C SER A 252 -21.15 -0.92 -7.95
N ALA A 253 -20.64 -1.93 -7.22
CA ALA A 253 -21.40 -2.63 -6.19
C ALA A 253 -21.83 -1.72 -5.02
N ILE A 254 -21.00 -0.73 -4.64
CA ILE A 254 -21.36 0.29 -3.64
C ILE A 254 -22.49 1.18 -4.17
N ALA A 255 -22.36 1.72 -5.38
CA ALA A 255 -23.37 2.58 -6.00
C ALA A 255 -24.73 1.86 -6.15
N GLU A 256 -24.70 0.56 -6.44
CA GLU A 256 -25.86 -0.32 -6.58
C GLU A 256 -26.36 -0.91 -5.24
N ARG A 257 -25.78 -0.50 -4.10
CA ARG A 257 -26.14 -0.97 -2.74
C ARG A 257 -26.07 -2.49 -2.56
N ARG A 258 -25.16 -3.16 -3.29
CA ARG A 258 -24.94 -4.63 -3.24
C ARG A 258 -23.52 -5.02 -2.81
N PHE A 259 -22.75 -4.08 -2.24
CA PHE A 259 -21.36 -4.31 -1.87
C PHE A 259 -21.16 -5.46 -0.87
N ALA A 260 -22.06 -5.62 0.11
CA ALA A 260 -21.98 -6.73 1.07
C ALA A 260 -22.05 -8.11 0.38
N ALA A 261 -22.97 -8.27 -0.58
CA ALA A 261 -23.09 -9.49 -1.38
C ALA A 261 -21.89 -9.69 -2.30
N PHE A 262 -21.39 -8.62 -2.93
CA PHE A 262 -20.17 -8.64 -3.73
C PHE A 262 -18.98 -9.15 -2.91
N ARG A 263 -18.75 -8.57 -1.72
CA ARG A 263 -17.67 -8.96 -0.82
C ARG A 263 -17.78 -10.42 -0.41
N ALA A 264 -18.96 -10.87 -0.01
CA ALA A 264 -19.19 -12.27 0.37
C ALA A 264 -18.85 -13.23 -0.78
N ASN A 265 -19.36 -12.95 -1.99
CA ASN A 265 -19.07 -13.77 -3.17
C ASN A 265 -17.59 -13.77 -3.54
N PHE A 266 -16.93 -12.60 -3.48
CA PHE A 266 -15.50 -12.49 -3.75
C PHE A 266 -14.68 -13.34 -2.77
N LEU A 267 -14.94 -13.23 -1.46
CA LEU A 267 -14.19 -13.95 -0.43
C LEU A 267 -14.46 -15.47 -0.43
N ASP A 268 -15.62 -15.90 -0.90
CA ASP A 268 -15.93 -17.33 -1.10
C ASP A 268 -15.20 -17.90 -2.33
N THR A 269 -15.07 -17.10 -3.40
CA THR A 269 -14.48 -17.54 -4.67
C THR A 269 -12.95 -17.42 -4.70
N TYR A 270 -12.42 -16.30 -4.19
CA TYR A 270 -11.02 -15.93 -4.34
C TYR A 270 -10.18 -16.57 -3.23
N GLN A 271 -9.33 -17.52 -3.59
CA GLN A 271 -8.44 -18.18 -2.63
C GLN A 271 -7.19 -17.32 -2.34
N PRO A 272 -7.05 -16.77 -1.12
CA PRO A 272 -5.88 -16.00 -0.76
C PRO A 272 -4.64 -16.89 -0.74
N THR A 273 -3.46 -16.28 -0.82
CA THR A 273 -2.24 -17.03 -0.54
C THR A 273 -2.20 -17.42 0.93
N ASP A 274 -1.88 -18.69 1.21
CA ASP A 274 -1.70 -19.22 2.56
C ASP A 274 -0.87 -18.27 3.45
N GLU A 275 -1.48 -17.84 4.56
CA GLU A 275 -0.89 -16.86 5.46
C GLU A 275 0.36 -17.41 6.15
N GLY A 276 0.37 -18.69 6.54
CA GLY A 276 1.54 -19.32 7.16
C GLY A 276 2.76 -19.29 6.25
N ARG A 277 2.59 -19.62 4.97
CA ARG A 277 3.65 -19.51 3.96
C ARG A 277 4.12 -18.07 3.76
N ARG A 278 3.20 -17.10 3.76
CA ARG A 278 3.54 -15.67 3.64
C ARG A 278 4.37 -15.21 4.84
N GLN A 279 3.97 -15.55 6.07
CA GLN A 279 4.70 -15.18 7.28
C GLN A 279 6.07 -15.85 7.33
N ALA A 280 6.17 -17.14 6.98
CA ALA A 280 7.46 -17.84 6.89
C ALA A 280 8.41 -17.24 5.84
N GLN A 281 7.88 -16.78 4.70
CA GLN A 281 8.69 -16.06 3.70
C GLN A 281 9.13 -14.69 4.22
N LYS A 282 8.26 -13.97 4.95
CA LYS A 282 8.55 -12.67 5.54
C LYS A 282 9.60 -12.78 6.65
N HIS A 283 9.50 -13.77 7.54
CA HIS A 283 10.48 -14.03 8.60
C HIS A 283 11.87 -14.28 8.02
N ARG A 284 11.97 -15.18 7.02
CA ARG A 284 13.25 -15.41 6.32
C ARG A 284 13.83 -14.13 5.72
N TRP A 285 13.00 -13.30 5.10
CA TRP A 285 13.43 -12.02 4.54
C TRP A 285 13.92 -11.02 5.61
N ILE A 286 13.30 -11.01 6.80
CA ILE A 286 13.72 -10.17 7.93
C ILE A 286 15.06 -10.69 8.49
N GLU A 287 15.18 -12.00 8.71
CA GLU A 287 16.42 -12.65 9.19
C GLU A 287 17.60 -12.40 8.25
N GLU A 288 17.40 -12.55 6.93
CA GLU A 288 18.42 -12.31 5.91
C GLU A 288 18.92 -10.85 5.87
N ARG A 289 18.14 -9.89 6.39
CA ARG A 289 18.43 -8.47 6.30
C ARG A 289 18.88 -7.82 7.59
N GLY A 290 18.99 -8.58 8.68
CA GLY A 290 19.49 -8.10 9.97
C GLY A 290 18.77 -6.84 10.44
N ALA A 291 17.57 -7.01 10.99
CA ALA A 291 16.95 -5.95 11.79
C ALA A 291 17.80 -5.68 13.04
#